data_AF-A0A268S676-F1
#
_entry.id   AF-A0A268S676-F1
#
_cell.length_a   1.000
_cell.length_b   1.000
_cell.length_c   1.000
_cell.angle_alpha   90.00
_cell.angle_beta   90.00
_cell.angle_gamma   90.00
#
_symmetry.space_group_name_H-M   'P 1'
#
loop_
_entity.id
_entity.type
_entity.pdbx_description
1 polymer ?
#
loop_
_entity_poly.entity_id
_entity_poly.type
_entity_poly.pdbx_seq_one_letter_code
_entity_poly.pdbx_strand_id
1 'polypeptide(L)'
;MNTEIKEITENQEPKIKHLGTKEQSLYKNGLLLLSTFIKEDFLDLPLLSEDKYSTDGLFYNLPFYHDETLYQNGRSQDLLVVYRIQDGASECPLRIEFELLNKSTSDYVIRVFDQSGERTAKYNLVERRNGVNHTEYKELLDMTLSEIVAHFA
;
A
#
# COMPACT_ATOMS: atom_id res chain seq x y z
N MET A 1 -12.45 -7.13 -6.39
CA MET A 1 -11.15 -7.78 -6.16
C MET A 1 -10.23 -7.35 -7.28
N ASN A 2 -9.14 -6.67 -6.94
CA ASN A 2 -8.10 -6.27 -7.87
C ASN A 2 -7.25 -7.49 -8.27
N THR A 3 -7.25 -7.82 -9.56
CA THR A 3 -6.55 -8.98 -10.12
C THR A 3 -5.06 -8.75 -10.25
N GLU A 4 -4.63 -7.53 -10.56
CA GLU A 4 -3.22 -7.18 -10.73
C GLU A 4 -2.39 -7.39 -9.46
N ILE A 5 -2.82 -6.84 -8.31
CA ILE A 5 -2.15 -7.04 -7.01
C ILE A 5 -2.12 -8.52 -6.64
N LYS A 6 -3.20 -9.25 -6.94
CA LYS A 6 -3.27 -10.69 -6.70
C LYS A 6 -2.22 -11.42 -7.54
N GLU A 7 -2.15 -11.14 -8.84
CA GLU A 7 -1.19 -11.76 -9.76
C GLU A 7 0.25 -11.45 -9.39
N ILE A 8 0.58 -10.21 -9.03
CA ILE A 8 1.89 -9.83 -8.49
C ILE A 8 2.19 -10.67 -7.24
N THR A 9 1.22 -10.78 -6.33
CA THR A 9 1.45 -11.47 -5.06
C THR A 9 1.68 -12.98 -5.22
N GLU A 10 0.97 -13.60 -6.16
CA GLU A 10 1.02 -15.05 -6.43
C GLU A 10 2.22 -15.44 -7.30
N ASN A 11 2.63 -14.61 -8.27
CA ASN A 11 3.57 -15.00 -9.32
C ASN A 11 4.95 -14.31 -9.26
N GLN A 12 5.07 -13.17 -8.59
CA GLN A 12 6.35 -12.45 -8.52
C GLN A 12 7.18 -12.91 -7.31
N GLU A 13 8.49 -13.07 -7.51
CA GLU A 13 9.42 -13.24 -6.39
C GLU A 13 9.65 -11.90 -5.67
N PRO A 14 9.60 -11.86 -4.33
CA PRO A 14 10.00 -10.67 -3.58
C PRO A 14 11.46 -10.32 -3.87
N LYS A 15 11.75 -9.04 -4.12
CA LYS A 15 13.14 -8.56 -4.23
C LYS A 15 13.89 -8.68 -2.90
N ILE A 16 13.16 -8.64 -1.78
CA ILE A 16 13.72 -8.57 -0.44
C ILE A 16 13.88 -9.97 0.16
N LYS A 17 14.99 -10.62 -0.18
CA LYS A 17 15.23 -12.05 0.10
C LYS A 17 15.63 -12.38 1.53
N HIS A 18 16.03 -11.39 2.33
CA HIS A 18 16.58 -11.59 3.66
C HIS A 18 15.51 -11.64 4.78
N LEU A 19 14.24 -11.38 4.46
CA LEU A 19 13.16 -11.46 5.45
C LEU A 19 12.84 -12.91 5.82
N GLY A 20 12.51 -13.15 7.08
CA GLY A 20 12.01 -14.45 7.52
C GLY A 20 10.64 -14.78 6.91
N THR A 21 10.34 -16.07 6.73
CA THR A 21 9.09 -16.55 6.10
C THR A 21 7.82 -15.96 6.71
N LYS A 22 7.81 -15.77 8.04
CA LYS A 22 6.67 -15.18 8.75
C LYS A 22 6.43 -13.72 8.34
N GLU A 23 7.51 -12.96 8.16
CA GLU A 23 7.43 -11.56 7.76
C GLU A 23 7.02 -11.42 6.29
N GLN A 24 7.61 -12.24 5.41
CA GLN A 24 7.17 -12.32 4.01
C GLN A 24 5.67 -12.65 3.90
N SER A 25 5.19 -13.57 4.73
CA SER A 25 3.76 -13.93 4.77
C SER A 25 2.87 -12.76 5.18
N LEU A 26 3.35 -11.84 6.03
CA LEU A 26 2.56 -10.67 6.44
C LEU A 26 2.38 -9.69 5.27
N TYR A 27 3.44 -9.40 4.50
CA TYR A 27 3.34 -8.56 3.30
C TYR A 27 2.38 -9.16 2.27
N LYS A 28 2.53 -10.45 1.96
CA LYS A 28 1.65 -11.16 1.02
C LYS A 28 0.20 -11.15 1.48
N ASN A 29 -0.05 -11.47 2.75
CA ASN A 29 -1.41 -11.46 3.29
C ASN A 29 -2.01 -10.05 3.30
N GLY A 30 -1.23 -9.03 3.64
CA GLY A 30 -1.66 -7.64 3.60
C GLY A 30 -2.09 -7.21 2.20
N LEU A 31 -1.29 -7.50 1.17
CA LEU A 31 -1.62 -7.20 -0.23
C LEU A 31 -2.83 -7.97 -0.74
N LEU A 32 -2.96 -9.26 -0.41
CA LEU A 32 -4.15 -10.06 -0.78
C LEU A 32 -5.42 -9.57 -0.09
N LEU A 33 -5.31 -9.13 1.18
CA LEU A 33 -6.44 -8.53 1.88
C LEU A 33 -6.82 -7.20 1.23
N LEU A 34 -5.85 -6.32 0.96
CA LEU A 34 -6.08 -5.06 0.27
C LEU A 34 -6.79 -5.30 -1.07
N SER A 35 -6.27 -6.21 -1.91
CA SER A 35 -6.84 -6.53 -3.22
C SER A 35 -8.27 -7.06 -3.16
N THR A 36 -8.69 -7.63 -2.03
CA THR A 36 -10.07 -8.10 -1.83
C THR A 36 -11.06 -6.94 -1.71
N PHE A 37 -10.66 -5.82 -1.10
CA PHE A 37 -11.58 -4.71 -0.77
C PHE A 37 -11.63 -3.60 -1.80
N ILE A 38 -10.53 -3.35 -2.51
CA ILE A 38 -10.46 -2.29 -3.53
C ILE A 38 -11.02 -2.74 -4.89
N LYS A 39 -11.39 -1.77 -5.72
CA LYS A 39 -11.87 -1.97 -7.09
C LYS A 39 -10.81 -2.58 -8.03
N GLU A 40 -11.28 -3.11 -9.16
CA GLU A 40 -10.46 -3.89 -10.10
C GLU A 40 -9.34 -3.07 -10.72
N ASP A 41 -9.62 -1.85 -11.14
CA ASP A 41 -8.75 -0.86 -11.77
C ASP A 41 -8.06 0.07 -10.74
N PHE A 42 -7.88 -0.39 -9.50
CA PHE A 42 -7.26 0.40 -8.45
C PHE A 42 -5.84 0.91 -8.79
N LEU A 43 -4.99 0.08 -9.39
CA LEU A 43 -3.62 0.46 -9.78
C LEU A 43 -3.60 1.15 -11.16
N ASP A 44 -4.12 2.36 -11.23
CA ASP A 44 -4.20 3.15 -12.48
C ASP A 44 -2.96 4.02 -12.75
N LEU A 45 -2.09 4.17 -11.76
CA LEU A 45 -0.81 4.87 -11.90
C LEU A 45 0.25 3.96 -12.52
N PRO A 46 1.27 4.52 -13.21
CA PRO A 46 2.44 3.74 -13.64
C PRO A 46 3.28 3.27 -12.44
N LEU A 47 3.93 2.12 -12.58
CA LEU A 47 4.96 1.67 -11.65
C LEU A 47 6.18 2.60 -11.67
N LEU A 48 6.74 2.91 -10.51
CA LEU A 48 7.97 3.69 -10.39
C LEU A 48 9.15 2.99 -11.07
N SER A 49 9.80 3.67 -12.00
CA SER A 49 10.99 3.16 -12.69
C SER A 49 12.24 3.20 -11.80
N GLU A 50 13.24 2.37 -12.12
CA GLU A 50 14.55 2.42 -11.46
C GLU A 50 15.24 3.78 -11.65
N ASP A 51 15.08 4.40 -12.83
CA ASP A 51 15.47 5.78 -13.09
C ASP A 51 14.37 6.77 -12.66
N LYS A 52 14.08 6.79 -11.35
CA LYS A 52 12.92 7.48 -10.78
C LYS A 52 12.88 9.00 -10.97
N TYR A 53 13.98 9.64 -11.36
CA TYR A 53 14.04 11.10 -11.53
C TYR A 53 14.03 11.53 -13.00
N SER A 54 13.85 10.59 -13.93
CA SER A 54 13.88 10.86 -15.38
C SER A 54 12.59 11.47 -15.92
N THR A 55 11.46 11.26 -15.24
CA THR A 55 10.13 11.65 -15.71
C THR A 55 9.30 12.18 -14.56
N ASP A 56 8.70 13.36 -14.75
CA ASP A 56 7.74 13.92 -13.79
C ASP A 56 6.42 13.16 -13.84
N GLY A 57 5.76 13.02 -12.69
CA GLY A 57 4.47 12.35 -12.58
C GLY A 57 4.19 11.72 -11.23
N LEU A 58 3.08 10.98 -11.17
CA LEU A 58 2.70 10.13 -10.05
C LEU A 58 2.96 8.67 -10.39
N PHE A 59 3.58 7.96 -9.46
CA PHE A 59 3.96 6.57 -9.65
C PHE A 59 3.64 5.75 -8.41
N TYR A 60 3.18 4.52 -8.57
CA TYR A 60 3.04 3.61 -7.44
C TYR A 60 4.30 2.75 -7.27
N ASN A 61 4.48 2.23 -6.07
CA ASN A 61 5.48 1.24 -5.74
C ASN A 61 4.90 0.22 -4.74
N LEU A 62 5.29 -1.05 -4.86
CA LEU A 62 4.99 -2.11 -3.89
C LEU A 62 6.32 -2.50 -3.24
N PRO A 63 6.72 -1.90 -2.10
CA PRO A 63 8.08 -2.00 -1.59
C PRO A 63 8.59 -3.44 -1.47
N PHE A 64 7.74 -4.37 -1.02
CA PHE A 64 8.11 -5.78 -0.87
C PHE A 64 8.52 -6.48 -2.19
N TYR A 65 7.98 -6.03 -3.32
CA TYR A 65 8.21 -6.62 -4.63
C TYR A 65 9.19 -5.80 -5.49
N HIS A 66 9.31 -4.50 -5.24
CA HIS A 66 9.96 -3.56 -6.16
C HIS A 66 11.20 -2.88 -5.57
N ASP A 67 11.32 -2.80 -4.24
CA ASP A 67 12.48 -2.22 -3.57
C ASP A 67 13.48 -3.28 -3.13
N GLU A 68 14.73 -2.84 -2.92
CA GLU A 68 15.80 -3.68 -2.35
C GLU A 68 15.77 -3.71 -0.82
N THR A 69 15.13 -2.72 -0.19
CA THR A 69 15.05 -2.53 1.25
C THR A 69 13.64 -2.15 1.68
N LEU A 70 13.24 -2.56 2.89
CA LEU A 70 11.98 -2.10 3.50
C LEU A 70 12.28 -0.98 4.47
N TYR A 71 11.52 0.10 4.35
CA TYR A 71 11.40 1.07 5.42
C TYR A 71 10.45 0.49 6.48
N GLN A 72 11.02 0.01 7.60
CA GLN A 72 10.21 -0.49 8.71
C GLN A 72 9.80 0.67 9.62
N ASN A 73 8.49 0.85 9.83
CA ASN A 73 7.96 1.74 10.86
C ASN A 73 7.23 0.93 11.94
N GLY A 74 7.98 0.50 12.96
CA GLY A 74 7.41 -0.23 14.09
C GLY A 74 6.78 -1.57 13.68
N ARG A 75 5.45 -1.70 13.80
CA ARG A 75 4.73 -2.96 13.58
C ARG A 75 3.99 -3.03 12.24
N SER A 76 3.87 -1.92 11.52
CA SER A 76 3.17 -1.88 10.24
C SER A 76 4.09 -2.25 9.07
N GLN A 77 3.48 -2.75 8.00
CA GLN A 77 4.10 -3.11 6.74
C GLN A 77 3.61 -2.14 5.68
N ASP A 78 4.53 -1.45 5.02
CA ASP A 78 4.22 -0.61 3.86
C ASP A 78 3.84 -1.53 2.70
N LEU A 79 2.56 -1.54 2.34
CA LEU A 79 2.05 -2.36 1.25
C LEU A 79 2.24 -1.66 -0.09
N LEU A 80 1.91 -0.38 -0.14
CA LEU A 80 1.95 0.44 -1.34
C LEU A 80 2.36 1.87 -0.97
N VAL A 81 3.19 2.47 -1.83
CA VAL A 81 3.62 3.87 -1.71
C VAL A 81 3.35 4.56 -3.04
N VAL A 82 2.85 5.79 -3.00
CA VAL A 82 2.80 6.67 -4.16
C VAL A 82 3.93 7.67 -4.04
N TYR A 83 4.67 7.85 -5.13
CA TYR A 83 5.67 8.90 -5.28
C TYR A 83 5.19 9.93 -6.29
N ARG A 84 5.35 11.22 -5.96
CA ARG A 84 5.30 12.31 -6.93
C ARG A 84 6.73 12.72 -7.26
N ILE A 85 7.06 12.72 -8.54
CA ILE A 85 8.33 13.19 -9.08
C ILE A 85 8.05 14.50 -9.80
N GLN A 86 8.78 15.54 -9.43
CA GLN A 86 8.65 16.86 -10.05
C GLN A 86 10.00 17.59 -9.96
N ASP A 87 10.48 18.09 -11.10
CA ASP A 87 11.71 18.89 -11.19
C ASP A 87 12.94 18.20 -10.53
N GLY A 88 13.03 16.87 -10.68
CA GLY A 88 14.10 16.05 -10.08
C GLY A 88 14.00 15.85 -8.56
N ALA A 89 12.94 16.32 -7.92
CA ALA A 89 12.60 16.04 -6.53
C ALA A 89 11.58 14.90 -6.44
N SER A 90 11.54 14.23 -5.28
CA SER A 90 10.53 13.21 -4.97
C SER A 90 9.86 13.52 -3.63
N GLU A 91 8.53 13.42 -3.63
CA GLU A 91 7.71 13.44 -2.43
C GLU A 91 6.80 12.21 -2.39
N CYS A 92 6.29 11.89 -1.20
CA CYS A 92 5.41 10.75 -0.98
C CYS A 92 4.04 11.29 -0.57
N PRO A 93 3.08 11.50 -1.50
CA PRO A 93 1.76 12.01 -1.15
C PRO A 93 0.89 10.98 -0.42
N LEU A 94 1.12 9.68 -0.63
CA LEU A 94 0.24 8.62 -0.12
C LEU A 94 1.01 7.35 0.22
N ARG A 95 0.67 6.73 1.35
CA ARG A 95 1.14 5.40 1.73
C ARG A 95 -0.01 4.54 2.24
N ILE A 96 -0.02 3.27 1.88
CA ILE A 96 -0.95 2.26 2.39
C ILE A 96 -0.19 1.25 3.23
N GLU A 97 -0.61 1.09 4.47
CA GLU A 97 0.04 0.21 5.45
C GLU A 97 -0.90 -0.88 5.95
N PHE A 98 -0.32 -2.01 6.34
CA PHE A 98 -1.01 -3.11 7.02
C PHE A 98 -0.39 -3.38 8.38
N GLU A 99 -1.22 -3.63 9.39
CA GLU A 99 -0.76 -4.03 10.72
C GLU A 99 -1.62 -5.19 11.23
N LEU A 100 -0.95 -6.25 11.68
CA LEU A 100 -1.59 -7.34 12.42
C LEU A 100 -1.66 -6.98 13.90
N LEU A 101 -2.87 -6.69 14.39
CA LEU A 101 -3.13 -6.24 15.76
C LEU A 101 -3.08 -7.40 16.75
N ASN A 102 -3.65 -8.55 16.38
CA ASN A 102 -3.65 -9.75 17.21
C ASN A 102 -3.60 -11.02 16.36
N LYS A 103 -2.57 -11.85 16.59
CA LYS A 103 -2.35 -13.11 15.87
C LYS A 103 -3.40 -14.18 16.19
N SER A 104 -3.87 -14.25 17.43
CA SER A 104 -4.79 -15.31 17.87
C SER A 104 -6.19 -15.13 17.30
N THR A 105 -6.64 -13.88 17.17
CA THR A 105 -7.94 -13.53 16.59
C THR A 105 -7.87 -13.15 15.12
N SER A 106 -6.65 -13.04 14.56
CA SER A 106 -6.39 -12.52 13.22
C SER A 106 -6.98 -11.13 13.00
N ASP A 107 -6.95 -10.30 14.04
CA ASP A 107 -7.37 -8.89 13.95
C ASP A 107 -6.28 -8.09 13.25
N TYR A 108 -6.68 -7.27 12.29
CA TYR A 108 -5.77 -6.49 11.46
C TYR A 108 -6.38 -5.14 11.10
N VAL A 109 -5.55 -4.29 10.52
CA VAL A 109 -5.98 -3.01 9.99
C VAL A 109 -5.14 -2.62 8.78
N ILE A 110 -5.81 -2.13 7.74
CA ILE A 110 -5.23 -1.52 6.55
C ILE A 110 -5.52 -0.03 6.63
N ARG A 111 -4.49 0.79 6.42
CA ARG A 111 -4.56 2.23 6.62
C ARG A 111 -4.02 2.99 5.43
N VAL A 112 -4.62 4.13 5.17
CA VAL A 112 -4.11 5.13 4.27
C VAL A 112 -3.48 6.25 5.11
N PHE A 113 -2.25 6.59 4.77
CA PHE A 113 -1.56 7.76 5.29
C PHE A 113 -1.49 8.79 4.16
N ASP A 114 -2.25 9.85 4.33
CA ASP A 114 -2.08 11.08 3.57
C ASP A 114 -0.84 11.77 4.11
N GLN A 115 0.15 11.91 3.24
CA GLN A 115 1.42 12.56 3.52
C GLN A 115 1.60 13.83 2.66
N SER A 116 0.52 14.32 2.05
CA SER A 116 0.49 15.61 1.39
C SER A 116 0.43 16.75 2.42
N GLY A 117 1.13 17.86 2.13
CA GLY A 117 1.09 19.05 2.98
C GLY A 117 1.88 18.97 4.31
N GLU A 118 1.45 19.75 5.31
CA GLU A 118 2.22 19.97 6.56
C GLU A 118 2.01 18.90 7.65
N ARG A 119 0.98 18.05 7.53
CA ARG A 119 0.64 17.06 8.57
C ARG A 119 0.20 15.73 7.97
N THR A 120 0.81 14.64 8.44
CA THR A 120 0.36 13.30 8.10
C THR A 120 -0.98 12.98 8.75
N ALA A 121 -2.01 12.68 7.95
CA ALA A 121 -3.30 12.19 8.41
C ALA A 121 -3.41 10.66 8.19
N LYS A 122 -4.13 9.98 9.09
CA LYS A 122 -4.23 8.52 9.14
C LYS A 122 -5.69 8.10 9.08
N TYR A 123 -6.01 7.27 8.10
CA TYR A 123 -7.37 6.81 7.81
C TYR A 123 -7.42 5.27 7.85
N ASN A 124 -8.31 4.69 8.64
CA ASN A 124 -8.50 3.23 8.69
C ASN A 124 -9.37 2.81 7.50
N LEU A 125 -8.73 2.34 6.43
CA LEU A 125 -9.42 1.89 5.22
C LEU A 125 -10.26 0.64 5.51
N VAL A 126 -9.65 -0.35 6.17
CA VAL A 126 -10.32 -1.57 6.64
C VAL A 126 -9.76 -1.94 8.00
N GLU A 127 -10.63 -2.24 8.96
CA GLU A 127 -10.24 -2.76 10.26
C GLU A 127 -11.03 -4.02 10.59
N ARG A 128 -10.34 -5.11 10.95
CA ARG A 128 -10.97 -6.34 11.45
C ARG A 128 -10.83 -6.43 12.96
N ARG A 129 -11.96 -6.55 13.66
CA ARG A 129 -12.02 -6.80 15.10
C ARG A 129 -13.00 -7.91 15.42
N ASN A 130 -12.57 -8.91 16.20
CA ASN A 130 -13.41 -10.02 16.63
C ASN A 130 -14.09 -10.74 15.45
N GLY A 131 -13.38 -10.87 14.33
CA GLY A 131 -13.87 -11.55 13.13
C GLY A 131 -14.75 -10.73 12.20
N VAL A 132 -15.07 -9.48 12.55
CA VAL A 132 -15.90 -8.57 11.73
C VAL A 132 -15.04 -7.48 11.11
N ASN A 133 -15.25 -7.19 9.82
CA ASN A 133 -14.57 -6.11 9.10
C ASN A 133 -15.39 -4.82 9.18
N HIS A 134 -14.72 -3.71 9.43
CA HIS A 134 -15.24 -2.36 9.54
C HIS A 134 -14.49 -1.42 8.60
N THR A 135 -15.16 -0.39 8.11
CA THR A 135 -14.55 0.69 7.33
C THR A 135 -15.35 1.97 7.57
N GLU A 136 -14.64 3.06 7.84
CA GLU A 136 -15.21 4.41 7.99
C GLU A 136 -15.13 5.22 6.69
N TYR A 137 -14.34 4.75 5.72
CA TYR A 137 -14.01 5.44 4.47
C TYR A 137 -14.35 4.53 3.28
N LYS A 138 -15.64 4.22 3.11
CA LYS A 138 -16.11 3.28 2.09
C LYS A 138 -15.86 3.78 0.68
N GLU A 139 -16.00 5.08 0.49
CA GLU A 139 -15.77 5.76 -0.78
C GLU A 139 -14.35 5.53 -1.32
N LEU A 140 -13.35 5.43 -0.45
CA LEU A 140 -11.96 5.18 -0.86
C LEU A 140 -11.75 3.77 -1.41
N LEU A 141 -12.62 2.81 -1.08
CA LEU A 141 -12.55 1.44 -1.62
C LEU A 141 -12.96 1.38 -3.10
N ASP A 142 -13.80 2.33 -3.52
CA ASP A 142 -14.34 2.45 -4.87
C ASP A 142 -13.59 3.50 -5.73
N MET A 143 -12.47 4.03 -5.23
CA MET A 143 -11.59 4.96 -5.95
C MET A 143 -10.35 4.25 -6.49
N THR A 144 -9.85 4.72 -7.63
CA THR A 144 -8.53 4.39 -8.16
C THR A 144 -7.44 5.04 -7.32
N LEU A 145 -6.19 4.60 -7.47
CA LEU A 145 -5.08 5.13 -6.70
C LEU A 145 -4.84 6.62 -7.00
N SER A 146 -4.97 7.05 -8.26
CA SER A 146 -4.86 8.48 -8.61
C SER A 146 -6.01 9.31 -8.01
N GLU A 147 -7.23 8.79 -7.96
CA GLU A 147 -8.38 9.45 -7.33
C GLU A 147 -8.19 9.62 -5.82
N ILE A 148 -7.63 8.62 -5.12
CA ILE A 148 -7.32 8.74 -3.69
C ILE A 148 -6.24 9.81 -3.47
N VAL A 149 -5.19 9.85 -4.30
CA VAL A 149 -4.16 10.90 -4.21
C VAL A 149 -4.79 12.28 -4.40
N ALA A 150 -5.68 12.45 -5.38
CA ALA A 150 -6.37 13.70 -5.64
C ALA A 150 -7.39 14.08 -4.54
N HIS A 151 -7.98 13.09 -3.86
CA HIS A 151 -8.90 13.32 -2.76
C HIS A 151 -8.24 14.01 -1.55
N PHE A 152 -6.95 13.75 -1.33
CA PHE A 152 -6.18 14.33 -0.21
C PHE A 152 -5.33 15.55 -0.60
N ALA A 153 -5.12 15.81 -1.89
CA ALA A 153 -4.25 16.87 -2.41
C ALA A 153 -4.85 18.29 -2.35
#